data_AF-A0A8C0EA14-F1
#
_entry.id   AF-A0A8C0EA14-F1
#
_cell.length_a   1.000
_cell.length_b   1.000
_cell.length_c   1.000
_cell.angle_alpha   90.00
_cell.angle_beta   90.00
_cell.angle_gamma   90.00
#
_symmetry.space_group_name_H-M   'P 1'
#
loop_
_entity.id
_entity.type
_entity.pdbx_description
1 polymer ?
#
loop_
_entity_poly.entity_id
_entity_poly.type
_entity_poly.pdbx_seq_one_letter_code
_entity_poly.pdbx_strand_id
1 'polypeptide(L)'
;MTKAGSKGGNLRDKLDGHELDLSLSDLNEVPVKELAALPKATILDLSCNKLTALPSDFCGLTHLVKLDLSKNKLRQLPADFGRLVNLQHLDLLNNRLVTLPVSFAQLKSLKWLDLKDNPLDPVLAKVAGDCLDEKQCKQCANKVLQHMKAVQVDQERERQRRLEIDREAEKKWEAKQRAKEAQERELRKREKAEEKERRRKEYDALKAAKREQEKKPKKETNQAPSSRCAGSVVVAHGPSCSAACGIFPDQGSNPCPLHWQADSQPLRHQGSPESKSGSRARKPPPRKHTRSWAVLRLLLLLLLCVAGGLVACRVTELQQQPLCTSVNALYDSALRGLRSHDILRWVLQTDSQQ
;
A
#
# COMPACT_ATOMS: atom_id res chain seq x y z
N MET A 1 -55.89 -19.51 1.54
CA MET A 1 -54.51 -19.13 1.14
C MET A 1 -54.60 -18.13 0.00
N THR A 2 -54.61 -16.82 0.29
CA THR A 2 -54.74 -15.76 -0.72
C THR A 2 -53.36 -15.25 -1.12
N LYS A 3 -52.97 -15.48 -2.38
CA LYS A 3 -51.67 -15.11 -2.93
C LYS A 3 -51.66 -13.63 -3.32
N ALA A 4 -51.40 -12.75 -2.35
CA ALA A 4 -51.17 -11.32 -2.59
C ALA A 4 -49.84 -11.15 -3.35
N GLY A 5 -49.88 -11.23 -4.68
CA GLY A 5 -48.73 -10.91 -5.53
C GLY A 5 -48.37 -9.43 -5.38
N SER A 6 -47.10 -9.14 -5.11
CA SER A 6 -46.61 -7.76 -5.02
C SER A 6 -46.86 -7.03 -6.34
N LYS A 7 -47.83 -6.11 -6.33
CA LYS A 7 -48.01 -5.16 -7.42
C LYS A 7 -46.89 -4.13 -7.31
N GLY A 8 -46.06 -4.04 -8.35
CA GLY A 8 -45.12 -2.93 -8.53
C GLY A 8 -45.86 -1.64 -8.86
N GLY A 9 -46.59 -1.09 -7.87
CA GLY A 9 -47.00 0.31 -7.89
C GLY A 9 -45.76 1.20 -7.82
N ASN A 10 -45.83 2.39 -8.41
CA ASN A 10 -44.74 3.35 -8.33
C ASN A 10 -44.63 3.83 -6.87
N LEU A 11 -43.41 4.10 -6.38
CA LEU A 11 -43.24 4.68 -5.04
C LEU A 11 -43.90 6.07 -4.90
N ARG A 12 -44.18 6.73 -6.03
CA ARG A 12 -45.02 7.93 -6.14
C ARG A 12 -46.48 7.71 -5.77
N ASP A 13 -47.01 6.50 -5.99
CA ASP A 13 -48.42 6.17 -5.78
C ASP A 13 -48.73 5.92 -4.29
N LYS A 14 -47.69 5.76 -3.46
CA LYS A 14 -47.73 5.62 -1.99
C LYS A 14 -47.42 6.92 -1.23
N LEU A 15 -47.17 8.04 -1.93
CA LEU A 15 -46.83 9.32 -1.32
C LEU A 15 -48.09 10.16 -1.11
N ASP A 16 -48.60 10.23 0.13
CA ASP A 16 -49.67 11.14 0.50
C ASP A 16 -49.08 12.46 1.03
N GLY A 17 -49.10 13.50 0.19
CA GLY A 17 -48.58 14.83 0.47
C GLY A 17 -47.06 14.86 0.74
N HIS A 18 -46.69 14.55 1.98
CA HIS A 18 -45.32 14.51 2.49
C HIS A 18 -44.93 13.18 3.17
N GLU A 19 -45.88 12.24 3.25
CA GLU A 19 -45.77 10.99 3.99
C GLU A 19 -45.75 9.80 3.04
N LEU A 20 -44.76 8.91 3.21
CA LEU A 20 -44.57 7.74 2.36
C LEU A 20 -44.57 6.47 3.22
N ASP A 21 -45.68 5.74 3.15
CA ASP A 21 -45.88 4.49 3.89
C ASP A 21 -45.27 3.29 3.14
N LEU A 22 -44.17 2.77 3.68
CA LEU A 22 -43.55 1.50 3.32
C LEU A 22 -43.56 0.51 4.48
N SER A 23 -44.41 0.72 5.50
CA SER A 23 -44.66 -0.27 6.54
C SER A 23 -45.17 -1.58 5.95
N LEU A 24 -44.94 -2.69 6.66
CA LEU A 24 -45.48 -4.03 6.35
C LEU A 24 -45.22 -4.53 4.90
N SER A 25 -44.30 -3.89 4.18
CA SER A 25 -44.06 -4.11 2.74
C SER A 25 -43.05 -5.24 2.48
N ASP A 26 -42.80 -6.07 3.49
CA ASP A 26 -41.93 -7.26 3.48
C ASP A 26 -40.47 -7.01 3.06
N LEU A 27 -40.01 -5.75 3.17
CA LEU A 27 -38.73 -5.28 2.66
C LEU A 27 -37.53 -5.87 3.43
N ASN A 28 -36.57 -6.42 2.69
CA ASN A 28 -35.27 -6.87 3.22
C ASN A 28 -34.17 -5.78 3.08
N GLU A 29 -34.33 -4.85 2.14
CA GLU A 29 -33.46 -3.71 1.86
C GLU A 29 -34.32 -2.48 1.52
N VAL A 30 -33.77 -1.27 1.72
CA VAL A 30 -34.48 0.00 1.48
C VAL A 30 -34.22 0.51 0.04
N PRO A 31 -35.26 0.89 -0.72
CA PRO A 31 -35.13 1.43 -2.09
C PRO A 31 -34.63 2.90 -2.08
N VAL A 32 -33.36 3.11 -1.70
CA VAL A 32 -32.80 4.45 -1.46
C VAL A 32 -32.70 5.31 -2.73
N LYS A 33 -32.48 4.71 -3.91
CA LYS A 33 -32.38 5.48 -5.17
C LYS A 33 -33.72 6.12 -5.53
N GLU A 34 -34.79 5.37 -5.31
CA GLU A 34 -36.17 5.75 -5.58
C GLU A 34 -36.66 6.76 -4.53
N LEU A 35 -36.33 6.55 -3.25
CA LEU A 35 -36.57 7.54 -2.18
C LEU A 35 -35.83 8.86 -2.43
N ALA A 36 -34.58 8.82 -2.88
CA ALA A 36 -33.81 10.02 -3.23
C ALA A 36 -34.43 10.81 -4.40
N ALA A 37 -35.20 10.16 -5.27
CA ALA A 37 -35.97 10.78 -6.34
C ALA A 37 -37.32 11.38 -5.88
N LEU A 38 -37.65 11.30 -4.58
CA LEU A 38 -38.90 11.80 -3.97
C LEU A 38 -38.63 12.83 -2.85
N PRO A 39 -37.95 13.97 -3.11
CA PRO A 39 -37.57 14.95 -2.09
C PRO A 39 -38.75 15.66 -1.37
N LYS A 40 -40.01 15.35 -1.73
CA LYS A 40 -41.20 15.77 -0.99
C LYS A 40 -41.55 14.85 0.19
N ALA A 41 -41.06 13.60 0.19
CA ALA A 41 -41.30 12.61 1.24
C ALA A 41 -40.45 12.94 2.47
N THR A 42 -40.98 13.76 3.38
CA THR A 42 -40.26 14.17 4.61
C THR A 42 -40.63 13.31 5.82
N ILE A 43 -41.70 12.53 5.72
CA ILE A 43 -42.10 11.49 6.66
C ILE A 43 -42.00 10.15 5.93
N LEU A 44 -41.25 9.21 6.49
CA LEU A 44 -41.02 7.89 5.92
C LEU A 44 -41.26 6.81 6.98
N ASP A 45 -42.25 5.97 6.74
CA ASP A 45 -42.50 4.76 7.54
C ASP A 45 -41.88 3.55 6.85
N LEU A 46 -40.94 2.89 7.53
CA LEU A 46 -40.30 1.62 7.14
C LEU A 46 -40.51 0.54 8.23
N SER A 47 -41.47 0.74 9.12
CA SER A 47 -41.77 -0.13 10.26
C SER A 47 -42.23 -1.54 9.85
N CYS A 48 -42.11 -2.49 10.77
CA CYS A 48 -42.62 -3.85 10.62
C CYS A 48 -42.08 -4.61 9.38
N ASN A 49 -40.91 -4.21 8.85
CA ASN A 49 -40.24 -4.85 7.72
C ASN A 49 -39.20 -5.88 8.21
N LYS A 50 -38.36 -6.39 7.30
CA LYS A 50 -37.34 -7.41 7.55
C LYS A 50 -35.92 -6.84 7.48
N LEU A 51 -35.76 -5.51 7.50
CA LEU A 51 -34.48 -4.81 7.34
C LEU A 51 -33.47 -5.25 8.42
N THR A 52 -32.28 -5.68 8.00
CA THR A 52 -31.21 -6.13 8.92
C THR A 52 -30.06 -5.13 9.08
N ALA A 53 -29.92 -4.24 8.09
CA ALA A 53 -29.07 -3.07 8.07
C ALA A 53 -29.70 -2.02 7.14
N LEU A 54 -29.21 -0.78 7.20
CA LEU A 54 -29.47 0.24 6.18
C LEU A 54 -28.23 0.36 5.28
N PRO A 55 -28.37 0.57 3.97
CA PRO A 55 -27.24 0.82 3.09
C PRO A 55 -26.55 2.16 3.42
N SER A 56 -25.27 2.32 3.07
CA SER A 56 -24.49 3.56 3.28
C SER A 56 -25.20 4.81 2.77
N ASP A 57 -25.84 4.67 1.61
CA ASP A 57 -26.39 5.76 0.82
C ASP A 57 -27.71 6.28 1.42
N PHE A 58 -28.31 5.55 2.37
CA PHE A 58 -29.48 5.99 3.14
C PHE A 58 -29.23 7.34 3.82
N CYS A 59 -27.99 7.59 4.26
CA CYS A 59 -27.55 8.86 4.85
C CYS A 59 -27.52 10.04 3.85
N GLY A 60 -27.84 9.79 2.58
CA GLY A 60 -28.12 10.81 1.56
C GLY A 60 -29.54 11.39 1.61
N LEU A 61 -30.49 10.74 2.29
CA LEU A 61 -31.89 11.15 2.43
C LEU A 61 -32.08 12.31 3.44
N THR A 62 -31.24 13.35 3.31
CA THR A 62 -31.11 14.48 4.24
C THR A 62 -32.36 15.37 4.33
N HIS A 63 -33.37 15.15 3.49
CA HIS A 63 -34.67 15.83 3.53
C HIS A 63 -35.66 15.20 4.53
N LEU A 64 -35.36 14.03 5.10
CA LEU A 64 -36.21 13.37 6.10
C LEU A 64 -36.30 14.17 7.41
N VAL A 65 -37.52 14.29 7.92
CA VAL A 65 -37.90 14.99 9.16
C VAL A 65 -38.50 14.03 10.19
N LYS A 66 -39.25 13.01 9.75
CA LYS A 66 -39.63 11.86 10.57
C LYS A 66 -39.20 10.56 9.88
N LEU A 67 -38.77 9.57 10.66
CA LEU A 67 -38.40 8.24 10.19
C LEU A 67 -38.84 7.18 11.21
N ASP A 68 -39.72 6.26 10.81
CA ASP A 68 -40.03 5.06 11.59
C ASP A 68 -39.26 3.86 11.01
N LEU A 69 -38.47 3.20 11.85
CA LEU A 69 -37.75 1.96 11.56
C LEU A 69 -38.07 0.87 12.59
N SER A 70 -39.13 1.02 13.37
CA SER A 70 -39.55 0.12 14.43
C SER A 70 -39.86 -1.31 13.93
N LYS A 71 -39.77 -2.28 14.84
CA LYS A 71 -40.12 -3.70 14.60
C LYS A 71 -39.38 -4.32 13.40
N ASN A 72 -38.16 -3.87 13.15
CA ASN A 72 -37.25 -4.41 12.14
C ASN A 72 -36.20 -5.34 12.81
N LYS A 73 -35.08 -5.61 12.12
CA LYS A 73 -34.00 -6.49 12.60
C LYS A 73 -32.64 -5.80 12.53
N LEU A 74 -32.62 -4.45 12.55
CA LEU A 74 -31.42 -3.64 12.38
C LEU A 74 -30.41 -3.93 13.51
N ARG A 75 -29.21 -4.39 13.14
CA ARG A 75 -28.13 -4.67 14.10
C ARG A 75 -27.26 -3.46 14.43
N GLN A 76 -27.19 -2.53 13.47
CA GLN A 76 -26.41 -1.30 13.54
C GLN A 76 -27.01 -0.26 12.59
N LEU A 77 -26.79 1.02 12.87
CA LEU A 77 -27.01 2.10 11.91
C LEU A 77 -25.70 2.40 11.13
N PRO A 78 -25.77 2.95 9.91
CA PRO A 78 -24.58 3.36 9.16
C PRO A 78 -23.69 4.36 9.92
N ALA A 79 -22.38 4.31 9.69
CA ALA A 79 -21.42 5.20 10.36
C ALA A 79 -21.73 6.69 10.18
N ASP A 80 -22.33 7.08 9.05
CA ASP A 80 -22.66 8.47 8.69
C ASP A 80 -24.12 8.86 8.98
N PHE A 81 -24.85 8.12 9.81
CA PHE A 81 -26.27 8.38 10.11
C PHE A 81 -26.55 9.81 10.61
N GLY A 82 -25.56 10.46 11.25
CA GLY A 82 -25.59 11.89 11.61
C GLY A 82 -25.83 12.89 10.47
N ARG A 83 -25.67 12.49 9.21
CA ARG A 83 -25.97 13.33 8.03
C ARG A 83 -27.44 13.71 7.89
N LEU A 84 -28.36 13.01 8.56
CA LEU A 84 -29.79 13.30 8.56
C LEU A 84 -30.13 14.51 9.45
N VAL A 85 -29.48 15.65 9.20
CA VAL A 85 -29.47 16.85 10.07
C VAL A 85 -30.85 17.49 10.29
N ASN A 86 -31.81 17.23 9.41
CA ASN A 86 -33.19 17.72 9.48
C ASN A 86 -34.13 16.78 10.27
N LEU A 87 -33.66 15.59 10.67
CA LEU A 87 -34.48 14.58 11.34
C LEU A 87 -34.87 15.06 12.74
N GLN A 88 -36.16 15.08 13.02
CA GLN A 88 -36.76 15.56 14.28
C GLN A 88 -37.39 14.43 15.10
N HIS A 89 -37.80 13.34 14.47
CA HIS A 89 -38.44 12.18 15.09
C HIS A 89 -37.86 10.90 14.48
N LEU A 90 -37.43 9.97 15.33
CA LEU A 90 -36.83 8.70 14.93
C LEU A 90 -37.34 7.58 15.83
N ASP A 91 -38.03 6.61 15.25
CA ASP A 91 -38.42 5.37 15.97
C ASP A 91 -37.48 4.22 15.56
N LEU A 92 -36.90 3.55 16.57
CA LEU A 92 -36.06 2.35 16.43
C LEU A 92 -36.52 1.23 17.37
N LEU A 93 -37.70 1.34 18.00
CA LEU A 93 -38.33 0.36 18.88
C LEU A 93 -38.26 -1.07 18.30
N ASN A 94 -37.94 -2.06 19.14
CA ASN A 94 -37.92 -3.48 18.78
C ASN A 94 -37.03 -3.75 17.54
N ASN A 95 -35.74 -3.46 17.69
CA ASN A 95 -34.69 -3.79 16.72
C ASN A 95 -33.59 -4.62 17.43
N ARG A 96 -32.38 -4.68 16.84
CA ARG A 96 -31.24 -5.46 17.36
C ARG A 96 -30.00 -4.59 17.57
N LEU A 97 -30.20 -3.29 17.80
CA LEU A 97 -29.12 -2.33 18.00
C LEU A 97 -28.43 -2.59 19.35
N VAL A 98 -27.10 -2.68 19.33
CA VAL A 98 -26.27 -2.73 20.55
C VAL A 98 -25.64 -1.37 20.85
N THR A 99 -25.27 -0.62 19.81
CA THR A 99 -24.68 0.71 19.92
C THR A 99 -25.23 1.64 18.84
N LEU A 100 -25.06 2.96 19.04
CA LEU A 100 -25.32 3.98 18.04
C LEU A 100 -24.00 4.51 17.46
N PRO A 101 -23.97 4.91 16.17
CA PRO A 101 -22.78 5.46 15.55
C PRO A 101 -22.44 6.83 16.15
N VAL A 102 -21.15 7.16 16.24
CA VAL A 102 -20.66 8.41 16.86
C VAL A 102 -21.19 9.65 16.12
N SER A 103 -21.52 9.54 14.83
CA SER A 103 -22.18 10.60 14.06
C SER A 103 -23.58 10.94 14.56
N PHE A 104 -24.25 10.09 15.35
CA PHE A 104 -25.58 10.35 15.91
C PHE A 104 -25.61 11.66 16.73
N ALA A 105 -24.47 12.06 17.32
CA ALA A 105 -24.24 13.37 17.95
C ALA A 105 -24.56 14.59 17.06
N GLN A 106 -24.51 14.41 15.73
CA GLN A 106 -24.70 15.44 14.70
C GLN A 106 -26.17 15.67 14.33
N LEU A 107 -27.11 14.84 14.81
CA LEU A 107 -28.56 14.99 14.62
C LEU A 107 -29.13 16.15 15.46
N LYS A 108 -28.68 17.38 15.16
CA LYS A 108 -28.97 18.61 15.93
C LYS A 108 -30.47 18.92 16.05
N SER A 109 -31.29 18.44 15.11
CA SER A 109 -32.73 18.69 15.06
C SER A 109 -33.57 17.63 15.79
N LEU A 110 -32.97 16.52 16.24
CA LEU A 110 -33.69 15.37 16.78
C LEU A 110 -34.32 15.71 18.14
N LYS A 111 -35.66 15.66 18.19
CA LYS A 111 -36.49 16.04 19.34
C LYS A 111 -37.13 14.84 20.03
N TRP A 112 -37.37 13.75 19.30
CA TRP A 112 -38.05 12.54 19.80
C TRP A 112 -37.29 11.31 19.32
N LEU A 113 -37.09 10.35 20.22
CA LEU A 113 -36.36 9.11 19.95
C LEU A 113 -36.93 7.98 20.83
N ASP A 114 -37.27 6.84 20.21
CA ASP A 114 -37.39 5.56 20.90
C ASP A 114 -36.25 4.61 20.50
N LEU A 115 -35.76 3.86 21.48
CA LEU A 115 -34.74 2.81 21.36
C LEU A 115 -35.13 1.56 22.16
N LYS A 116 -36.34 1.51 22.73
CA LYS A 116 -36.83 0.41 23.56
C LYS A 116 -36.82 -0.93 22.81
N ASP A 117 -36.80 -2.03 23.56
CA ASP A 117 -36.77 -3.40 23.06
C ASP A 117 -35.59 -3.68 22.10
N ASN A 118 -34.47 -2.96 22.30
CA ASN A 118 -33.17 -3.22 21.68
C ASN A 118 -32.16 -3.76 22.72
N PRO A 119 -31.23 -4.64 22.34
CA PRO A 119 -30.16 -5.16 23.19
C PRO A 119 -29.00 -4.15 23.33
N LEU A 120 -29.32 -2.91 23.73
CA LEU A 120 -28.36 -1.81 23.88
C LEU A 120 -27.27 -2.12 24.91
N ASP A 121 -26.09 -1.54 24.73
CA ASP A 121 -25.05 -1.46 25.75
C ASP A 121 -25.61 -0.89 27.07
N PRO A 122 -25.27 -1.44 28.26
CA PRO A 122 -25.84 -1.01 29.54
C PRO A 122 -25.66 0.48 29.87
N VAL A 123 -24.59 1.13 29.38
CA VAL A 123 -24.39 2.58 29.57
C VAL A 123 -25.38 3.36 28.71
N LEU A 124 -25.52 2.97 27.45
CA LEU A 124 -26.46 3.61 26.51
C LEU A 124 -27.93 3.39 26.91
N ALA A 125 -28.27 2.17 27.34
CA ALA A 125 -29.60 1.83 27.85
C ALA A 125 -29.99 2.72 29.05
N LYS A 126 -29.07 2.90 30.01
CA LYS A 126 -29.27 3.76 31.18
C LYS A 126 -29.36 5.25 30.82
N VAL A 127 -28.68 5.69 29.76
CA VAL A 127 -28.74 7.07 29.25
C VAL A 127 -30.06 7.36 28.55
N ALA A 128 -30.55 6.44 27.72
CA ALA A 128 -31.85 6.55 27.06
C ALA A 128 -32.97 6.59 28.12
N GLY A 129 -33.03 5.55 28.96
CA GLY A 129 -34.15 5.28 29.85
C GLY A 129 -35.42 4.91 29.08
N ASP A 130 -36.56 4.98 29.76
CA ASP A 130 -37.85 4.64 29.18
C ASP A 130 -38.38 5.69 28.19
N CYS A 131 -39.30 5.23 27.33
CA CYS A 131 -40.08 6.02 26.38
C CYS A 131 -41.54 5.49 26.42
N LEU A 132 -42.23 5.74 27.54
CA LEU A 132 -43.65 5.36 27.71
C LEU A 132 -44.61 6.51 27.36
N ASP A 133 -44.12 7.74 27.33
CA ASP A 133 -44.87 8.94 26.95
C ASP A 133 -44.02 9.88 26.10
N GLU A 134 -44.66 10.80 25.39
CA GLU A 134 -44.00 11.72 24.45
C GLU A 134 -42.92 12.59 25.11
N LYS A 135 -43.05 12.92 26.40
CA LYS A 135 -42.08 13.70 27.19
C LYS A 135 -40.87 12.85 27.57
N GLN A 136 -41.06 11.57 27.89
CA GLN A 136 -39.97 10.61 28.12
C GLN A 136 -39.14 10.39 26.85
N CYS A 137 -39.78 10.14 25.71
CA CYS A 137 -39.11 9.96 24.41
C CYS A 137 -38.37 11.25 23.96
N LYS A 138 -38.92 12.43 24.28
CA LYS A 138 -38.22 13.72 24.12
C LYS A 138 -36.99 13.85 25.02
N GLN A 139 -37.05 13.32 26.25
CA GLN A 139 -35.89 13.26 27.14
C GLN A 139 -34.85 12.25 26.68
N CYS A 140 -35.25 11.07 26.19
CA CYS A 140 -34.38 10.06 25.59
C CYS A 140 -33.52 10.68 24.48
N ALA A 141 -34.15 11.33 23.49
CA ALA A 141 -33.45 12.03 22.40
C ALA A 141 -32.38 13.00 22.93
N ASN A 142 -32.73 13.86 23.88
CA ASN A 142 -31.81 14.84 24.45
C ASN A 142 -30.65 14.21 25.23
N LYS A 143 -30.91 13.22 26.09
CA LYS A 143 -29.88 12.51 26.87
C LYS A 143 -28.92 11.74 25.96
N VAL A 144 -29.45 10.99 24.98
CA VAL A 144 -28.66 10.22 24.02
C VAL A 144 -27.79 11.15 23.16
N LEU A 145 -28.33 12.26 22.66
CA LEU A 145 -27.54 13.27 21.94
C LEU A 145 -26.42 13.88 22.79
N GLN A 146 -26.67 14.17 24.07
CA GLN A 146 -25.66 14.70 24.98
C GLN A 146 -24.54 13.68 25.24
N HIS A 147 -24.90 12.42 25.49
CA HIS A 147 -23.93 11.34 25.68
C HIS A 147 -23.12 11.04 24.41
N MET A 148 -23.76 10.96 23.24
CA MET A 148 -23.06 10.76 21.96
C MET A 148 -22.09 11.92 21.65
N LYS A 149 -22.43 13.18 22.02
CA LYS A 149 -21.52 14.32 21.90
C LYS A 149 -20.30 14.19 22.82
N ALA A 150 -20.47 13.72 24.06
CA ALA A 150 -19.34 13.44 24.94
C ALA A 150 -18.43 12.34 24.36
N VAL A 151 -19.00 11.22 23.90
CA VAL A 151 -18.27 10.13 23.24
C VAL A 151 -17.51 10.61 22.00
N GLN A 152 -18.12 11.49 21.18
CA GLN A 152 -17.45 12.10 20.03
C GLN A 152 -16.23 12.95 20.44
N VAL A 153 -16.35 13.75 21.49
CA VAL A 153 -15.24 14.58 22.01
C VAL A 153 -14.12 13.71 22.59
N ASP A 154 -14.44 12.66 23.35
CA ASP A 154 -13.43 11.78 23.94
C ASP A 154 -12.68 10.95 22.88
N GLN A 155 -13.37 10.48 21.84
CA GLN A 155 -12.72 9.80 20.71
C GLN A 155 -11.81 10.72 19.90
N GLU A 156 -12.25 11.96 19.62
CA GLU A 156 -11.41 12.95 18.94
C GLU A 156 -10.19 13.32 19.79
N ARG A 157 -10.36 13.43 21.12
CA ARG A 157 -9.26 13.63 22.06
C ARG A 157 -8.30 12.43 22.14
N GLU A 158 -8.78 11.18 22.02
CA GLU A 158 -7.87 10.02 21.90
C GLU A 158 -7.13 10.02 20.56
N ARG A 159 -7.83 10.31 19.45
CA ARG A 159 -7.22 10.45 18.13
C ARG A 159 -6.09 11.49 18.13
N GLN A 160 -6.33 12.65 18.72
CA GLN A 160 -5.32 13.72 18.83
C GLN A 160 -4.11 13.27 19.68
N ARG A 161 -4.34 12.66 20.85
CA ARG A 161 -3.25 12.10 21.69
C ARG A 161 -2.41 11.04 20.97
N ARG A 162 -3.03 10.16 20.17
CA ARG A 162 -2.29 9.19 19.32
C ARG A 162 -1.40 9.91 18.31
N LEU A 163 -1.96 10.86 17.56
CA LEU A 163 -1.22 11.65 16.57
C LEU A 163 -0.07 12.46 17.20
N GLU A 164 -0.21 12.94 18.44
CA GLU A 164 0.87 13.59 19.20
C GLU A 164 1.99 12.61 19.59
N ILE A 165 1.62 11.43 20.11
CA ILE A 165 2.57 10.35 20.45
C ILE A 165 3.34 9.88 19.21
N ASP A 166 2.65 9.67 18.08
CA ASP A 166 3.26 9.24 16.82
C ASP A 166 4.25 10.30 16.30
N ARG A 167 3.87 11.59 16.31
CA ARG A 167 4.74 12.73 15.97
C ARG A 167 5.94 12.88 16.90
N GLU A 168 5.80 12.57 18.18
CA GLU A 168 6.93 12.52 19.11
C GLU A 168 7.86 11.34 18.84
N ALA A 169 7.30 10.16 18.54
CA ALA A 169 8.07 8.97 18.21
C ALA A 169 8.89 9.18 16.91
N GLU A 170 8.29 9.78 15.89
CA GLU A 170 8.94 10.18 14.64
C GLU A 170 10.11 11.16 14.90
N LYS A 171 9.88 12.26 15.63
CA LYS A 171 10.94 13.20 16.02
C LYS A 171 12.07 12.55 16.80
N LYS A 172 11.76 11.65 17.75
CA LYS A 172 12.75 10.91 18.55
C LYS A 172 13.54 9.92 17.69
N TRP A 173 12.88 9.27 16.72
CA TRP A 173 13.53 8.38 15.75
C TRP A 173 14.46 9.15 14.81
N GLU A 174 14.01 10.27 14.23
CA GLU A 174 14.85 11.14 13.40
C GLU A 174 16.07 11.65 14.16
N ALA A 175 15.87 12.17 15.38
CA ALA A 175 16.97 12.65 16.22
C ALA A 175 18.00 11.53 16.49
N LYS A 176 17.54 10.29 16.71
CA LYS A 176 18.40 9.11 16.88
C LYS A 176 19.17 8.75 15.61
N GLN A 177 18.57 8.84 14.42
CA GLN A 177 19.29 8.63 13.16
C GLN A 177 20.33 9.73 12.93
N ARG A 178 19.96 11.01 13.06
CA ARG A 178 20.86 12.16 12.91
C ARG A 178 22.04 12.09 13.92
N ALA A 179 21.80 11.66 15.15
CA ALA A 179 22.84 11.44 16.16
C ALA A 179 23.78 10.29 15.78
N LYS A 180 23.25 9.16 15.28
CA LYS A 180 24.05 8.02 14.80
C LYS A 180 24.93 8.43 13.60
N GLU A 181 24.36 9.14 12.63
CA GLU A 181 25.12 9.69 11.50
C GLU A 181 26.21 10.67 11.95
N ALA A 182 25.92 11.55 12.93
CA ALA A 182 26.92 12.46 13.46
C ALA A 182 28.08 11.72 14.15
N GLN A 183 27.78 10.70 14.97
CA GLN A 183 28.79 9.83 15.58
C GLN A 183 29.65 9.11 14.54
N GLU A 184 29.05 8.58 13.47
CA GLU A 184 29.78 7.93 12.38
C GLU A 184 30.65 8.93 11.59
N ARG A 185 30.15 10.15 11.34
CA ARG A 185 30.92 11.23 10.70
C ARG A 185 32.13 11.65 11.56
N GLU A 186 32.00 11.70 12.89
CA GLU A 186 33.13 11.98 13.78
C GLU A 186 34.13 10.82 13.89
N LEU A 187 33.66 9.56 13.91
CA LEU A 187 34.55 8.39 13.87
C LEU A 187 35.39 8.40 12.58
N ARG A 188 34.74 8.57 11.42
CA ARG A 188 35.38 8.71 10.10
C ARG A 188 36.33 9.92 9.99
N LYS A 189 36.22 10.93 10.87
CA LYS A 189 37.20 12.03 10.98
C LYS A 189 38.41 11.63 11.82
N ARG A 190 38.20 10.95 12.95
CA ARG A 190 39.27 10.46 13.85
C ARG A 190 40.18 9.47 13.14
N GLU A 191 39.60 8.45 12.51
CA GLU A 191 40.33 7.46 11.68
C GLU A 191 41.24 8.14 10.65
N LYS A 192 40.72 9.17 9.95
CA LYS A 192 41.47 9.96 8.96
C LYS A 192 42.51 10.92 9.55
N ALA A 193 42.43 11.24 10.84
CA ALA A 193 43.44 12.01 11.54
C ALA A 193 44.57 11.08 12.02
N GLU A 194 44.20 9.97 12.65
CA GLU A 194 45.12 8.91 13.11
C GLU A 194 45.92 8.31 11.94
N GLU A 195 45.28 8.04 10.79
CA GLU A 195 45.98 7.56 9.60
C GLU A 195 46.98 8.59 9.05
N LYS A 196 46.63 9.89 9.06
CA LYS A 196 47.55 10.98 8.68
C LYS A 196 48.72 11.12 9.65
N GLU A 197 48.49 10.91 10.94
CA GLU A 197 49.54 10.92 11.95
C GLU A 197 50.48 9.72 11.80
N ARG A 198 49.92 8.52 11.56
CA ARG A 198 50.70 7.30 11.30
C ARG A 198 51.58 7.46 10.06
N ARG A 199 51.03 7.95 8.95
CA ARG A 199 51.77 8.27 7.71
C ARG A 199 52.89 9.30 7.93
N ARG A 200 52.71 10.27 8.82
CA ARG A 200 53.78 11.23 9.21
C ARG A 200 54.89 10.53 9.99
N LYS A 201 54.54 9.74 11.02
CA LYS A 201 55.51 8.96 11.82
C LYS A 201 56.31 7.98 10.95
N GLU A 202 55.65 7.29 10.03
CA GLU A 202 56.28 6.41 9.02
C GLU A 202 57.29 7.19 8.16
N TYR A 203 56.89 8.35 7.61
CA TYR A 203 57.77 9.20 6.79
C TYR A 203 58.98 9.76 7.57
N ASP A 204 58.76 10.26 8.79
CA ASP A 204 59.85 10.83 9.60
C ASP A 204 60.82 9.75 10.09
N ALA A 205 60.34 8.53 10.38
CA ALA A 205 61.19 7.38 10.68
C ALA A 205 62.04 6.94 9.48
N LEU A 206 61.45 6.84 8.27
CA LEU A 206 62.19 6.57 7.02
C LEU A 206 63.29 7.63 6.77
N LYS A 207 62.97 8.89 7.01
CA LYS A 207 63.89 10.04 6.88
C LYS A 207 65.01 10.03 7.92
N ALA A 208 64.74 9.56 9.13
CA ALA A 208 65.77 9.34 10.16
C ALA A 208 66.70 8.16 9.80
N ALA A 209 66.13 7.01 9.42
CA ALA A 209 66.90 5.82 9.04
C ALA A 209 67.84 6.10 7.86
N LYS A 210 67.39 6.88 6.86
CA LYS A 210 68.26 7.29 5.75
C LYS A 210 69.47 8.11 6.23
N ARG A 211 69.25 9.07 7.14
CA ARG A 211 70.33 9.89 7.74
C ARG A 211 71.32 9.07 8.59
N GLU A 212 70.92 7.91 9.11
CA GLU A 212 71.83 6.99 9.79
C GLU A 212 72.63 6.12 8.80
N GLN A 213 72.02 5.69 7.70
CA GLN A 213 72.74 4.99 6.63
C GLN A 213 73.80 5.90 6.00
N GLU A 214 73.47 7.17 5.77
CA GLU A 214 74.38 8.23 5.29
C GLU A 214 75.55 8.53 6.27
N LYS A 215 75.47 8.06 7.54
CA LYS A 215 76.53 8.22 8.56
C LYS A 215 77.42 6.98 8.77
N LYS A 216 77.13 5.83 8.14
CA LYS A 216 77.97 4.64 8.31
C LYS A 216 79.21 4.73 7.39
N PRO A 217 80.45 4.56 7.90
CA PRO A 217 81.64 4.59 7.07
C PRO A 217 81.66 3.40 6.11
N LYS A 218 82.01 3.65 4.84
CA LYS A 218 82.22 2.59 3.85
C LYS A 218 83.45 1.76 4.25
N LYS A 219 83.26 0.48 4.60
CA LYS A 219 84.31 -0.52 4.40
C LYS A 219 84.28 -0.94 2.95
N GLU A 220 85.39 -0.77 2.25
CA GLU A 220 85.52 -1.16 0.84
C GLU A 220 85.81 -2.65 0.74
N THR A 221 84.98 -3.38 -0.01
CA THR A 221 85.21 -4.78 -0.38
C THR A 221 85.53 -4.88 -1.87
N ASN A 222 86.82 -4.74 -2.20
CA ASN A 222 87.35 -5.05 -3.52
C ASN A 222 87.69 -6.54 -3.63
N GLN A 223 86.91 -7.31 -4.40
CA GLN A 223 87.40 -8.55 -5.02
C GLN A 223 86.60 -8.88 -6.29
N ALA A 224 87.32 -9.22 -7.36
CA ALA A 224 86.78 -9.56 -8.67
C ALA A 224 86.48 -11.08 -8.78
N PRO A 225 85.64 -11.53 -9.72
CA PRO A 225 85.20 -12.92 -9.77
C PRO A 225 86.29 -13.87 -10.27
N SER A 226 86.54 -14.94 -9.51
CA SER A 226 87.41 -16.05 -9.92
C SER A 226 86.57 -17.22 -10.44
N SER A 227 86.65 -17.48 -11.75
CA SER A 227 86.03 -18.65 -12.37
C SER A 227 86.69 -19.98 -11.95
N ARG A 228 85.89 -21.02 -11.68
CA ARG A 228 86.34 -22.42 -11.76
C ARG A 228 85.19 -23.35 -12.16
N CYS A 229 85.25 -23.83 -13.39
CA CYS A 229 84.49 -25.00 -13.83
C CYS A 229 85.28 -26.26 -13.50
N ALA A 230 84.62 -27.22 -12.85
CA ALA A 230 85.07 -28.61 -12.76
C ALA A 230 83.81 -29.49 -12.75
N GLY A 231 83.70 -30.41 -13.70
CA GLY A 231 82.52 -31.25 -13.88
C GLY A 231 82.86 -32.73 -13.79
N SER A 232 81.87 -33.54 -13.40
CA SER A 232 81.91 -35.01 -13.54
C SER A 232 80.49 -35.55 -13.63
N VAL A 233 80.12 -35.98 -14.86
CA VAL A 233 79.59 -37.32 -15.19
C VAL A 233 78.67 -37.94 -14.11
N VAL A 234 77.34 -37.91 -14.21
CA VAL A 234 76.47 -38.79 -15.05
C VAL A 234 76.67 -40.27 -14.67
N VAL A 235 75.67 -41.03 -14.16
CA VAL A 235 74.50 -41.57 -14.88
C VAL A 235 73.29 -41.74 -13.94
N ALA A 236 72.07 -41.43 -14.42
CA ALA A 236 70.82 -42.05 -13.98
C ALA A 236 69.78 -42.00 -15.13
N HIS A 237 68.90 -43.00 -15.22
CA HIS A 237 67.95 -43.14 -16.34
C HIS A 237 66.61 -42.40 -16.10
N GLY A 238 66.03 -41.88 -17.19
CA GLY A 238 64.57 -41.68 -17.32
C GLY A 238 63.93 -42.79 -18.18
N PRO A 239 62.67 -42.66 -18.64
CA PRO A 239 61.78 -41.50 -18.52
C PRO A 239 60.35 -41.82 -18.01
N SER A 240 59.54 -40.78 -17.80
CA SER A 240 58.14 -40.76 -18.27
C SER A 240 57.64 -39.32 -18.43
N CYS A 241 56.56 -39.11 -19.20
CA CYS A 241 56.19 -37.82 -19.79
C CYS A 241 54.95 -37.16 -19.15
N SER A 242 54.95 -35.83 -19.09
CA SER A 242 53.87 -34.88 -19.50
C SER A 242 53.99 -33.57 -18.70
N ALA A 243 54.20 -32.39 -19.28
CA ALA A 243 53.40 -31.66 -20.27
C ALA A 243 52.06 -31.13 -19.67
N ALA A 244 51.72 -29.83 -19.71
CA ALA A 244 52.44 -28.68 -20.27
C ALA A 244 52.05 -27.32 -19.61
N CYS A 245 52.67 -26.24 -20.10
CA CYS A 245 52.40 -24.82 -19.77
C CYS A 245 50.94 -24.39 -20.05
N GLY A 246 50.43 -23.25 -19.57
CA GLY A 246 51.02 -22.16 -18.77
C GLY A 246 50.57 -20.77 -19.27
N ILE A 247 50.35 -19.79 -18.38
CA ILE A 247 49.87 -18.43 -18.72
C ILE A 247 50.47 -17.39 -17.74
N PHE A 248 51.05 -16.29 -18.26
CA PHE A 248 51.38 -15.02 -17.57
C PHE A 248 52.01 -14.01 -18.57
N PRO A 249 52.06 -12.68 -18.31
CA PRO A 249 50.96 -11.73 -18.08
C PRO A 249 50.79 -10.79 -19.32
N ASP A 250 50.91 -9.45 -19.40
CA ASP A 250 51.02 -8.33 -18.43
C ASP A 250 50.69 -6.92 -19.04
N GLN A 251 50.35 -5.96 -18.16
CA GLN A 251 50.32 -4.47 -18.31
C GLN A 251 49.45 -3.83 -19.44
N GLY A 252 49.01 -2.56 -19.36
CA GLY A 252 48.98 -1.61 -18.23
C GLY A 252 48.62 -0.15 -18.63
N SER A 253 48.16 0.65 -17.65
CA SER A 253 48.03 2.14 -17.63
C SER A 253 47.00 2.90 -18.52
N ASN A 254 46.45 3.99 -17.94
CA ASN A 254 45.58 5.06 -18.51
C ASN A 254 46.40 6.38 -18.69
N PRO A 255 45.85 7.60 -19.01
CA PRO A 255 44.57 8.02 -19.62
C PRO A 255 44.68 9.08 -20.79
N CYS A 256 43.51 9.54 -21.27
CA CYS A 256 43.08 10.76 -22.03
C CYS A 256 43.91 12.09 -21.91
N PRO A 257 43.71 13.17 -22.74
CA PRO A 257 42.44 13.61 -23.38
C PRO A 257 42.43 14.43 -24.73
N LEU A 258 41.21 14.71 -25.26
CA LEU A 258 40.80 15.76 -26.27
C LEU A 258 41.44 15.68 -27.70
N HIS A 259 40.81 16.07 -28.82
CA HIS A 259 39.82 17.13 -29.10
C HIS A 259 38.84 16.78 -30.28
N TRP A 260 38.38 17.79 -31.05
CA TRP A 260 37.18 17.88 -31.94
C TRP A 260 37.20 17.24 -33.37
N GLN A 261 35.98 17.27 -33.97
CA GLN A 261 35.61 17.32 -35.41
C GLN A 261 35.77 16.05 -36.29
N ALA A 262 35.10 15.92 -37.45
CA ALA A 262 33.72 16.25 -37.89
C ALA A 262 33.53 15.85 -39.37
N ASP A 263 32.34 15.36 -39.73
CA ASP A 263 31.75 15.30 -41.10
C ASP A 263 32.45 14.53 -42.26
N SER A 264 31.65 14.36 -43.33
CA SER A 264 32.03 13.99 -44.73
C SER A 264 31.99 12.50 -45.17
N GLN A 265 30.79 12.07 -45.60
CA GLN A 265 30.62 11.30 -46.85
C GLN A 265 30.79 12.27 -48.07
N PRO A 266 30.65 11.90 -49.39
CA PRO A 266 30.08 10.68 -49.99
C PRO A 266 30.74 10.18 -51.32
N LEU A 267 30.03 9.27 -52.03
CA LEU A 267 30.20 8.87 -53.44
C LEU A 267 31.41 7.92 -53.75
N ARG A 268 31.40 7.06 -54.80
CA ARG A 268 30.41 6.81 -55.87
C ARG A 268 30.43 5.34 -56.39
N HIS A 269 29.44 5.05 -57.25
CA HIS A 269 29.32 4.00 -58.30
C HIS A 269 30.63 3.46 -58.93
N GLN A 270 30.69 2.28 -59.60
CA GLN A 270 29.69 1.28 -60.07
C GLN A 270 30.40 -0.06 -60.40
N GLY A 271 29.68 -1.19 -60.51
CA GLY A 271 30.28 -2.46 -60.98
C GLY A 271 29.39 -3.71 -60.92
N SER A 272 28.88 -4.16 -62.08
CA SER A 272 28.12 -5.41 -62.36
C SER A 272 28.08 -5.57 -63.90
N PRO A 273 27.75 -6.73 -64.53
CA PRO A 273 27.05 -7.95 -64.07
C PRO A 273 28.02 -8.98 -63.42
N GLU A 274 27.84 -10.32 -63.32
CA GLU A 274 26.98 -11.31 -64.02
C GLU A 274 26.65 -12.55 -63.13
N SER A 275 25.77 -13.41 -63.65
CA SER A 275 25.27 -14.70 -63.14
C SER A 275 26.37 -15.78 -62.95
N LYS A 276 26.18 -16.90 -62.20
CA LYS A 276 25.01 -17.81 -62.10
C LYS A 276 24.86 -18.52 -60.74
N SER A 277 23.61 -18.97 -60.48
CA SER A 277 23.20 -20.17 -59.71
C SER A 277 23.87 -20.52 -58.36
N GLY A 278 23.08 -20.53 -57.27
CA GLY A 278 23.52 -21.13 -55.99
C GLY A 278 22.51 -21.01 -54.84
N SER A 279 21.48 -21.84 -54.80
CA SER A 279 20.41 -21.79 -53.78
C SER A 279 20.76 -22.52 -52.47
N ARG A 280 21.19 -21.79 -51.44
CA ARG A 280 21.09 -22.27 -50.04
C ARG A 280 21.06 -21.11 -49.02
N ALA A 281 19.96 -20.99 -48.28
CA ALA A 281 19.79 -19.95 -47.27
C ALA A 281 20.78 -20.14 -46.10
N ARG A 282 21.61 -19.11 -45.82
CA ARG A 282 22.45 -19.09 -44.62
C ARG A 282 21.60 -18.75 -43.40
N LYS A 283 21.77 -19.49 -42.30
CA LYS A 283 21.13 -19.19 -41.01
C LYS A 283 21.61 -17.82 -40.50
N PRO A 284 20.74 -16.98 -39.91
CA PRO A 284 21.17 -15.75 -39.25
C PRO A 284 22.03 -16.07 -38.00
N PRO A 285 22.90 -15.16 -37.56
CA PRO A 285 23.73 -15.36 -36.37
C PRO A 285 22.86 -15.48 -35.10
N PRO A 286 23.35 -16.16 -34.05
CA PRO A 286 22.59 -16.37 -32.82
C PRO A 286 22.30 -15.05 -32.10
N ARG A 287 21.06 -14.56 -32.20
CA ARG A 287 20.58 -13.43 -31.40
C ARG A 287 20.77 -13.76 -29.91
N LYS A 288 21.55 -12.96 -29.18
CA LYS A 288 21.77 -13.06 -27.73
C LYS A 288 20.52 -12.62 -26.93
N HIS A 289 19.40 -13.31 -27.14
CA HIS A 289 18.06 -12.91 -26.68
C HIS A 289 17.49 -13.75 -25.53
N THR A 290 18.34 -14.59 -24.91
CA THR A 290 17.92 -15.60 -23.92
C THR A 290 17.69 -15.06 -22.51
N ARG A 291 18.30 -13.93 -22.11
CA ARG A 291 18.11 -13.37 -20.75
C ARG A 291 16.87 -12.49 -20.62
N SER A 292 16.67 -11.52 -21.51
CA SER A 292 15.47 -10.64 -21.50
C SER A 292 14.16 -11.45 -21.59
N TRP A 293 14.09 -12.42 -22.51
CA TRP A 293 12.91 -13.26 -22.67
C TRP A 293 12.72 -14.31 -21.57
N ALA A 294 13.80 -14.77 -20.91
CA ALA A 294 13.68 -15.60 -19.71
C ALA A 294 13.10 -14.80 -18.54
N VAL A 295 13.59 -13.58 -18.30
CA VAL A 295 13.05 -12.67 -17.26
C VAL A 295 11.58 -12.32 -17.54
N LEU A 296 11.24 -11.96 -18.79
CA LEU A 296 9.86 -11.68 -19.18
C LEU A 296 8.93 -12.90 -19.01
N ARG A 297 9.38 -14.10 -19.37
CA ARG A 297 8.64 -15.35 -19.10
C ARG A 297 8.51 -15.65 -17.61
N LEU A 298 9.55 -15.40 -16.81
CA LEU A 298 9.50 -15.62 -15.36
C LEU A 298 8.51 -14.65 -14.68
N LEU A 299 8.50 -13.39 -15.10
CA LEU A 299 7.54 -12.38 -14.65
C LEU A 299 6.11 -12.72 -15.07
N LEU A 300 5.91 -13.18 -16.32
CA LEU A 300 4.61 -13.62 -16.81
C LEU A 300 4.09 -14.86 -16.05
N LEU A 301 4.96 -15.83 -15.76
CA LEU A 301 4.62 -17.00 -14.94
C LEU A 301 4.29 -16.60 -13.50
N LEU A 302 5.06 -15.68 -12.90
CA LEU A 302 4.75 -15.10 -11.58
C LEU A 302 3.38 -14.41 -11.57
N LEU A 303 3.09 -13.59 -12.58
CA LEU A 303 1.78 -12.94 -12.73
C LEU A 303 0.64 -13.95 -12.88
N LEU A 304 0.83 -15.01 -13.66
CA LEU A 304 -0.16 -16.08 -13.82
C LEU A 304 -0.35 -16.89 -12.54
N CYS A 305 0.71 -17.17 -11.77
CA CYS A 305 0.60 -17.83 -10.47
C CYS A 305 -0.11 -16.93 -9.43
N VAL A 306 0.18 -15.63 -9.39
CA VAL A 306 -0.50 -14.67 -8.51
C VAL A 306 -1.97 -14.51 -8.90
N ALA A 307 -2.27 -14.38 -10.20
CA ALA A 307 -3.65 -14.32 -10.69
C ALA A 307 -4.43 -15.62 -10.40
N GLY A 308 -3.81 -16.79 -10.64
CA GLY A 308 -4.41 -18.09 -10.32
C GLY A 308 -4.68 -18.26 -8.81
N GLY A 309 -3.75 -17.84 -7.95
CA GLY A 309 -3.94 -17.84 -6.50
C GLY A 309 -5.05 -16.89 -6.04
N LEU A 310 -5.14 -15.69 -6.63
CA LEU A 310 -6.22 -14.73 -6.36
C LEU A 310 -7.59 -15.27 -6.80
N VAL A 311 -7.67 -15.87 -8.00
CA VAL A 311 -8.90 -16.51 -8.50
C VAL A 311 -9.30 -17.68 -7.58
N ALA A 312 -8.38 -18.56 -7.21
CA ALA A 312 -8.66 -19.66 -6.30
C ALA A 312 -9.18 -19.17 -4.93
N CYS A 313 -8.51 -18.17 -4.32
CA CYS A 313 -8.89 -17.58 -3.03
C CYS A 313 -10.13 -16.67 -3.06
N ARG A 314 -10.74 -16.42 -4.23
CA ARG A 314 -11.99 -15.65 -4.39
C ARG A 314 -13.17 -16.47 -4.87
N VAL A 315 -12.94 -17.38 -5.83
CA VAL A 315 -14.00 -18.13 -6.56
C VAL A 315 -14.32 -19.48 -5.88
N THR A 316 -13.45 -19.99 -5.00
CA THR A 316 -13.71 -21.22 -4.24
C THR A 316 -14.00 -20.93 -2.76
N GLU A 317 -14.58 -21.90 -2.04
CA GLU A 317 -14.93 -21.78 -0.61
C GLU A 317 -13.72 -21.66 0.34
N LEU A 318 -12.47 -21.68 -0.17
CA LEU A 318 -11.24 -21.51 0.62
C LEU A 318 -11.06 -20.11 1.24
N GLN A 319 -12.05 -19.21 1.15
CA GLN A 319 -11.98 -17.84 1.68
C GLN A 319 -11.61 -17.76 3.17
N GLN A 320 -11.90 -18.80 3.96
CA GLN A 320 -11.59 -18.85 5.41
C GLN A 320 -10.19 -19.45 5.73
N GLN A 321 -9.43 -19.92 4.74
CA GLN A 321 -8.06 -20.41 4.96
C GLN A 321 -7.10 -19.24 5.28
N PRO A 322 -6.16 -19.39 6.25
CA PRO A 322 -5.30 -18.29 6.73
C PRO A 322 -4.34 -17.72 5.67
N LEU A 323 -4.04 -18.50 4.63
CA LEU A 323 -3.29 -18.03 3.46
C LEU A 323 -4.15 -17.13 2.56
N CYS A 324 -5.40 -17.52 2.30
CA CYS A 324 -6.31 -16.75 1.43
C CYS A 324 -6.78 -15.45 2.08
N THR A 325 -7.00 -15.41 3.40
CA THR A 325 -7.34 -14.15 4.10
C THR A 325 -6.23 -13.11 3.97
N SER A 326 -4.97 -13.53 4.13
CA SER A 326 -3.78 -12.68 3.97
C SER A 326 -3.64 -12.15 2.53
N VAL A 327 -3.81 -13.02 1.53
CA VAL A 327 -3.76 -12.64 0.10
C VAL A 327 -4.90 -11.68 -0.27
N ASN A 328 -6.12 -11.94 0.20
CA ASN A 328 -7.28 -11.08 -0.04
C ASN A 328 -7.11 -9.69 0.60
N ALA A 329 -6.61 -9.61 1.84
CA ALA A 329 -6.34 -8.34 2.51
C ALA A 329 -5.26 -7.50 1.80
N LEU A 330 -4.23 -8.15 1.23
CA LEU A 330 -3.20 -7.48 0.44
C LEU A 330 -3.79 -6.95 -0.89
N TYR A 331 -4.61 -7.75 -1.57
CA TYR A 331 -5.30 -7.37 -2.80
C TYR A 331 -6.25 -6.18 -2.60
N ASP A 332 -7.12 -6.22 -1.59
CA ASP A 332 -8.05 -5.12 -1.31
C ASP A 332 -7.33 -3.84 -0.84
N SER A 333 -6.11 -3.96 -0.31
CA SER A 333 -5.24 -2.81 0.01
C SER A 333 -4.59 -2.21 -1.24
N ALA A 334 -4.09 -3.05 -2.15
CA ALA A 334 -3.59 -2.60 -3.45
C ALA A 334 -4.71 -1.95 -4.29
N LEU A 335 -5.92 -2.54 -4.32
CA LEU A 335 -7.07 -2.01 -5.05
C LEU A 335 -7.51 -0.63 -4.52
N ARG A 336 -7.43 -0.40 -3.20
CA ARG A 336 -7.65 0.93 -2.59
C ARG A 336 -6.54 1.92 -2.97
N GLY A 337 -5.28 1.49 -3.03
CA GLY A 337 -4.16 2.30 -3.52
C GLY A 337 -4.32 2.73 -4.98
N LEU A 338 -4.71 1.82 -5.87
CA LEU A 338 -4.99 2.16 -7.27
C LEU A 338 -6.20 3.11 -7.41
N ARG A 339 -7.26 2.91 -6.63
CA ARG A 339 -8.46 3.77 -6.63
C ARG A 339 -8.24 5.17 -6.05
N SER A 340 -7.14 5.40 -5.32
CA SER A 340 -6.76 6.73 -4.81
C SER A 340 -5.85 7.52 -5.76
N HIS A 341 -5.51 6.98 -6.93
CA HIS A 341 -4.74 7.68 -7.96
C HIS A 341 -5.66 8.24 -9.05
N ASP A 342 -5.77 9.57 -9.17
CA ASP A 342 -6.77 10.22 -10.05
C ASP A 342 -6.66 9.84 -11.54
N ILE A 343 -5.46 9.50 -12.01
CA ILE A 343 -5.21 9.02 -13.38
C ILE A 343 -5.98 7.72 -13.67
N LEU A 344 -6.02 6.79 -12.72
CA LEU A 344 -6.75 5.52 -12.86
C LEU A 344 -8.26 5.70 -12.69
N ARG A 345 -8.68 6.72 -11.94
CA ARG A 345 -10.08 7.10 -11.78
C ARG A 345 -10.70 7.52 -13.12
N TRP A 346 -9.97 8.28 -13.93
CA TRP A 346 -10.39 8.67 -15.28
C TRP A 346 -10.54 7.45 -16.21
N VAL A 347 -9.52 6.59 -16.27
CA VAL A 347 -9.52 5.38 -17.13
C VAL A 347 -10.66 4.42 -16.76
N LEU A 348 -10.93 4.23 -15.46
CA LEU A 348 -12.03 3.37 -15.00
C LEU A 348 -13.43 3.97 -15.17
N GLN A 349 -13.54 5.25 -15.56
CA GLN A 349 -14.82 5.90 -15.90
C GLN A 349 -15.06 5.94 -17.42
N THR A 350 -14.03 5.85 -18.26
CA THR A 350 -14.20 5.76 -19.73
C THR A 350 -14.79 4.42 -20.18
N ASP A 351 -14.51 3.32 -19.47
CA ASP A 351 -15.01 1.96 -19.78
C ASP A 351 -16.49 1.72 -19.39
N SER A 352 -17.22 2.72 -18.87
CA SER A 352 -18.66 2.62 -18.56
C SER A 352 -19.55 3.53 -19.43
N GLN A 353 -19.09 3.86 -20.63
CA GLN A 353 -19.80 4.65 -21.64
C GLN A 353 -19.72 4.03 -23.07
N GLN A 354 -19.38 2.75 -23.16
CA GLN A 354 -19.55 1.88 -24.34
C GLN A 354 -20.24 0.58 -23.93
#